data_AF-A0A0M0K3R7-F1
#
_entry.id   AF-A0A0M0K3R7-F1
#
_cell.length_a   1.000
_cell.length_b   1.000
_cell.length_c   1.000
_cell.angle_alpha   90.00
_cell.angle_beta   90.00
_cell.angle_gamma   90.00
#
_symmetry.space_group_name_H-M   'P 1'
#
loop_
_entity.id
_entity.type
_entity.pdbx_description
1 polymer ?
#
loop_
_entity_poly.entity_id
_entity_poly.type
_entity_poly.pdbx_seq_one_letter_code
_entity_poly.pdbx_strand_id
1 'polypeptide(L)'
;MLAKVAKHKGISLCGIRRDQTTADFSRKDLEPTDAILLASDLSQAVVTGALTSLDLSNNALCGVAKDPFGAGLSGTYTAEGITAIADALRVNGGLTSIDLSGSKLCGIWTDFYQYGTYTAEGITAIADALRVNGALTSINLRGNQLEDMGWGAIFAAICGNKDSKIMSLDASGENIGLAGGKLIAKALCTSVTGGLTALNLSHNYLKDEGVSAICKAIQSNKETKLASLNFKNNGISPVGANAVAAMVAVTGGLTRIDLSGNQLCGIWTDGHGNQQGAYTAEGITAIADALRVNGALTKIE
;
A
#
# COMPACT_ATOMS: atom_id res chain seq x y z
N MET A 1 23.79 24.93 3.74
CA MET A 1 25.26 24.89 3.54
C MET A 1 25.85 23.57 4.04
N LEU A 2 25.50 23.12 5.25
CA LEU A 2 25.94 21.83 5.83
C LEU A 2 25.66 20.60 4.95
N ALA A 3 24.44 20.41 4.45
CA ALA A 3 24.10 19.26 3.61
C ALA A 3 24.95 19.16 2.32
N LYS A 4 25.26 20.31 1.70
CA LYS A 4 26.16 20.36 0.52
C LYS A 4 27.60 19.96 0.87
N VAL A 5 28.10 20.38 2.03
CA VAL A 5 29.44 20.03 2.51
C VAL A 5 29.53 18.55 2.88
N ALA A 6 28.54 18.03 3.61
CA ALA A 6 28.46 16.61 3.95
C ALA A 6 28.40 15.73 2.69
N LYS A 7 27.60 16.15 1.70
CA LYS A 7 27.53 15.48 0.39
C LYS A 7 28.87 15.42 -0.34
N HIS A 8 29.63 16.51 -0.32
CA HIS A 8 30.96 16.53 -0.93
C HIS A 8 31.97 15.66 -0.16
N LYS A 9 31.82 15.54 1.16
CA LYS A 9 32.73 14.77 2.02
C LYS A 9 32.31 13.30 2.23
N GLY A 10 31.12 12.89 1.77
CA GLY A 10 30.58 11.55 1.99
C GLY A 10 30.44 11.20 3.47
N ILE A 11 29.98 12.17 4.26
CA ILE A 11 29.75 12.07 5.70
C ILE A 11 28.24 12.03 5.93
N SER A 12 27.78 11.09 6.76
CA SER A 12 26.39 11.05 7.20
C SER A 12 26.06 12.23 8.12
N LEU A 13 24.93 12.89 7.86
CA LEU A 13 24.34 13.91 8.70
C LEU A 13 23.50 13.32 9.85
N CYS A 14 22.98 12.11 9.65
CA CYS A 14 22.03 11.46 10.56
C CYS A 14 22.63 10.29 11.35
N GLY A 15 23.94 10.09 11.28
CA GLY A 15 24.66 9.04 12.03
C GLY A 15 24.58 7.63 11.43
N ILE A 16 24.17 7.50 10.16
CA ILE A 16 24.22 6.23 9.42
C ILE A 16 25.69 5.88 9.17
N ARG A 17 26.12 4.71 9.66
CA ARG A 17 27.49 4.20 9.44
C ARG A 17 27.58 3.55 8.06
N ARG A 18 28.77 3.59 7.44
CA ARG A 18 28.98 3.06 6.08
C ARG A 18 28.74 1.56 5.95
N ASP A 19 28.93 0.81 7.03
CA ASP A 19 28.72 -0.63 7.14
C ASP A 19 27.33 -1.00 7.68
N GLN A 20 26.50 -0.01 8.00
CA GLN A 20 25.18 -0.21 8.57
C GLN A 20 24.20 -0.67 7.51
N THR A 21 23.63 -1.85 7.70
CA THR A 21 22.66 -2.47 6.77
C THR A 21 21.22 -2.12 7.08
N THR A 22 20.92 -1.77 8.34
CA THR A 22 19.58 -1.38 8.79
C THR A 22 19.66 -0.12 9.65
N ALA A 23 18.68 0.78 9.50
CA ALA A 23 18.55 1.96 10.34
C ALA A 23 17.10 2.11 10.82
N ASP A 24 16.94 2.27 12.14
CA ASP A 24 15.65 2.46 12.79
C ASP A 24 15.56 3.88 13.34
N PHE A 25 14.75 4.68 12.67
CA PHE A 25 14.37 6.03 13.06
C PHE A 25 12.88 6.09 13.41
N SER A 26 12.24 4.96 13.71
CA SER A 26 10.84 4.94 14.11
C SER A 26 10.62 5.67 15.43
N ARG A 27 9.51 6.41 15.53
CA ARG A 27 9.07 7.11 16.76
C ARG A 27 10.18 7.95 17.40
N LYS A 28 10.94 8.69 16.57
CA LYS A 28 11.99 9.61 17.01
C LYS A 28 11.55 11.07 16.98
N ASP A 29 10.25 11.31 16.79
CA ASP A 29 9.66 12.62 16.61
C ASP A 29 10.34 13.41 15.48
N LEU A 30 10.76 12.71 14.40
CA LEU A 30 11.40 13.37 13.26
C LEU A 30 10.42 14.30 12.57
N GLU A 31 10.88 15.52 12.32
CA GLU A 31 10.15 16.58 11.64
C GLU A 31 10.57 16.69 10.16
N PRO A 32 9.90 17.52 9.34
CA PRO A 32 10.26 17.68 7.93
C PRO A 32 11.73 18.05 7.70
N THR A 33 12.33 18.84 8.59
CA THR A 33 13.74 19.24 8.54
C THR A 33 14.69 18.06 8.75
N ASP A 34 14.38 17.16 9.67
CA ASP A 34 15.15 15.93 9.89
C ASP A 34 15.04 14.99 8.69
N ALA A 35 13.84 14.87 8.12
CA ALA A 35 13.59 14.08 6.92
C ALA A 35 14.41 14.60 5.73
N ILE A 36 14.57 15.92 5.59
CA ILE A 36 15.42 16.54 4.56
C ILE A 36 16.91 16.21 4.77
N LEU A 37 17.39 16.21 6.01
CA LEU A 37 18.77 15.82 6.31
C LEU A 37 19.01 14.34 6.02
N LEU A 38 18.05 13.48 6.39
CA LEU A 38 18.13 12.06 6.12
C LEU A 38 18.05 11.75 4.63
N ALA A 39 17.20 12.45 3.89
CA ALA A 39 17.13 12.38 2.43
C ALA A 39 18.48 12.72 1.78
N SER A 40 19.21 13.71 2.33
CA SER A 40 20.55 14.05 1.85
C SER A 40 21.51 12.87 2.00
N ASP A 41 21.46 12.13 3.11
CA ASP A 41 22.25 10.90 3.31
C ASP A 41 21.81 9.78 2.38
N LEU A 42 20.51 9.55 2.25
CA LEU A 42 19.93 8.53 1.36
C LEU A 42 20.26 8.75 -0.11
N SER A 43 20.45 10.00 -0.54
CA SER A 43 20.84 10.32 -1.91
C SER A 43 22.32 10.02 -2.22
N GLN A 44 23.12 9.64 -1.20
CA GLN A 44 24.55 9.41 -1.31
C GLN A 44 24.88 7.92 -1.18
N ALA A 45 25.25 7.29 -2.29
CA ALA A 45 25.67 5.89 -2.30
C ALA A 45 26.89 5.61 -1.39
N VAL A 46 27.78 6.58 -1.18
CA VAL A 46 28.93 6.44 -0.25
C VAL A 46 28.49 6.40 1.23
N VAL A 47 27.32 6.94 1.54
CA VAL A 47 26.76 6.95 2.90
C VAL A 47 25.85 5.74 3.11
N THR A 48 25.05 5.38 2.11
CA THR A 48 24.00 4.35 2.23
C THR A 48 24.25 3.09 1.40
N GLY A 49 25.47 2.88 0.91
CA GLY A 49 25.82 1.76 0.04
C GLY A 49 25.60 0.37 0.65
N ALA A 50 25.67 0.25 1.97
CA ALA A 50 25.31 -0.98 2.69
C ALA A 50 23.86 -1.00 3.20
N LEU A 51 23.19 0.15 3.25
CA LEU A 51 21.88 0.30 3.88
C LEU A 51 20.79 -0.28 2.98
N THR A 52 20.14 -1.32 3.47
CA THR A 52 19.09 -2.07 2.74
C THR A 52 17.71 -1.91 3.36
N SER A 53 17.64 -1.58 4.66
CA SER A 53 16.37 -1.36 5.37
C SER A 53 16.38 -0.08 6.17
N LEU A 54 15.31 0.71 6.06
CA LEU A 54 15.12 1.95 6.79
C LEU A 54 13.70 2.00 7.38
N ASP A 55 13.60 2.18 8.68
CA ASP A 55 12.32 2.43 9.36
C ASP A 55 12.20 3.90 9.72
N LEU A 56 11.21 4.59 9.15
CA LEU A 56 10.84 5.98 9.45
C LEU A 56 9.43 6.08 10.03
N SER A 57 8.85 4.95 10.46
CA SER A 57 7.47 4.88 10.86
C SER A 57 7.17 5.75 12.08
N ASN A 58 5.93 6.21 12.15
CA ASN A 58 5.38 6.93 13.30
C ASN A 58 6.15 8.22 13.66
N ASN A 59 6.66 8.92 12.65
CA ASN A 59 7.25 10.26 12.79
C ASN A 59 6.28 11.36 12.31
N ALA A 60 6.73 12.61 12.35
CA ALA A 60 6.04 13.80 11.85
C ALA A 60 6.65 14.29 10.53
N LEU A 61 6.95 13.38 9.59
CA LEU A 61 7.63 13.71 8.32
C LEU A 61 6.89 14.76 7.48
N CYS A 62 5.57 14.90 7.70
CA CYS A 62 4.74 15.91 7.08
C CYS A 62 4.32 17.07 8.01
N GLY A 63 5.06 17.30 9.11
CA GLY A 63 4.91 18.49 9.97
C GLY A 63 3.80 18.42 11.02
N VAL A 64 3.12 17.28 11.16
CA VAL A 64 2.05 17.09 12.15
C VAL A 64 2.54 16.12 13.23
N ALA A 65 2.78 16.65 14.43
CA ALA A 65 3.30 15.92 15.58
C ALA A 65 2.23 15.74 16.66
N LYS A 66 2.43 14.74 17.55
CA LYS A 66 1.59 14.60 18.75
C LYS A 66 1.87 15.78 19.67
N ASP A 67 0.82 16.36 20.24
CA ASP A 67 0.97 17.38 21.28
C ASP A 67 1.78 16.76 22.44
N PRO A 68 2.90 17.39 22.86
CA PRO A 68 3.68 16.92 24.00
C PRO A 68 2.90 16.84 25.32
N PHE A 69 1.74 17.51 25.42
CA PHE A 69 0.87 17.48 26.60
C PHE A 69 -0.29 16.48 26.49
N GLY A 70 -0.34 15.68 25.42
CA GLY A 70 -1.36 14.64 25.24
C GLY A 70 -2.78 15.16 25.02
N ALA A 71 -2.95 16.47 24.78
CA ALA A 71 -4.24 17.12 24.59
C ALA A 71 -4.69 17.20 23.11
N GLY A 72 -3.86 16.74 22.16
CA GLY A 72 -4.19 16.70 20.74
C GLY A 72 -2.99 16.41 19.83
N LEU A 73 -3.10 16.78 18.56
CA LEU A 73 -1.99 16.83 17.60
C LEU A 73 -1.77 18.29 17.20
N SER A 74 -0.52 18.72 17.03
CA SER A 74 -0.13 20.10 16.70
C SER A 74 0.78 20.16 15.47
N GLY A 75 0.71 21.26 14.73
CA GLY A 75 1.53 21.51 13.53
C GLY A 75 0.72 21.83 12.27
N THR A 76 1.42 22.31 11.25
CA THR A 76 0.86 22.60 9.92
C THR A 76 1.39 21.56 8.95
N TYR A 77 0.49 20.94 8.18
CA TYR A 77 0.91 19.99 7.16
C TYR A 77 1.87 20.65 6.15
N THR A 78 2.96 19.95 5.84
CA THR A 78 3.84 20.24 4.71
C THR A 78 4.35 18.94 4.10
N ALA A 79 4.40 18.87 2.78
CA ALA A 79 4.96 17.71 2.07
C ALA A 79 6.50 17.76 1.93
N GLU A 80 7.18 18.80 2.41
CA GLU A 80 8.61 19.03 2.14
C GLU A 80 9.50 17.87 2.60
N GLY A 81 9.29 17.38 3.83
CA GLY A 81 10.07 16.29 4.41
C GLY A 81 9.94 15.00 3.62
N ILE A 82 8.69 14.57 3.36
CA ILE A 82 8.44 13.36 2.58
C ILE A 82 8.86 13.51 1.11
N THR A 83 8.73 14.70 0.53
CA THR A 83 9.18 14.97 -0.85
C THR A 83 10.68 14.80 -0.97
N ALA A 84 11.45 15.28 0.02
CA ALA A 84 12.89 15.06 0.05
C ALA A 84 13.24 13.57 0.14
N ILE A 85 12.54 12.81 1.00
CA ILE A 85 12.71 11.34 1.08
C ILE A 85 12.39 10.69 -0.27
N ALA A 86 11.30 11.09 -0.93
CA ALA A 86 10.93 10.59 -2.24
C ALA A 86 11.99 10.90 -3.32
N ASP A 87 12.54 12.12 -3.34
CA ASP A 87 13.64 12.51 -4.22
C ASP A 87 14.88 11.66 -4.00
N ALA A 88 15.22 11.36 -2.75
CA ALA A 88 16.33 10.47 -2.41
C ALA A 88 16.07 9.02 -2.88
N LEU A 89 14.84 8.51 -2.71
CA LEU A 89 14.45 7.19 -3.18
C LEU A 89 14.58 7.05 -4.71
N ARG A 90 14.35 8.10 -5.49
CA ARG A 90 14.51 8.03 -6.96
C ARG A 90 15.91 7.63 -7.40
N VAL A 91 16.92 8.01 -6.62
CA VAL A 91 18.34 7.75 -6.95
C VAL A 91 18.98 6.68 -6.06
N ASN A 92 18.32 6.28 -4.97
CA ASN A 92 18.83 5.26 -4.07
C ASN A 92 18.59 3.86 -4.66
N GLY A 93 19.67 3.24 -5.11
CA GLY A 93 19.67 1.87 -5.65
C GLY A 93 19.99 0.76 -4.64
N GLY A 94 20.31 1.11 -3.39
CA GLY A 94 20.73 0.16 -2.35
C GLY A 94 19.60 -0.25 -1.39
N LEU A 95 18.67 0.68 -1.12
CA LEU A 95 17.58 0.45 -0.19
C LEU A 95 16.54 -0.49 -0.82
N THR A 96 16.30 -1.61 -0.16
CA THR A 96 15.35 -2.64 -0.60
C THR A 96 14.06 -2.64 0.21
N SER A 97 14.05 -2.03 1.39
CA SER A 97 12.89 -1.94 2.28
C SER A 97 12.82 -0.57 2.95
N ILE A 98 11.63 0.03 2.94
CA ILE A 98 11.36 1.26 3.71
C ILE A 98 10.00 1.20 4.40
N ASP A 99 9.96 1.59 5.67
CA ASP A 99 8.72 1.78 6.42
C ASP A 99 8.44 3.28 6.59
N LEU A 100 7.30 3.74 6.04
CA LEU A 100 6.80 5.10 6.13
C LEU A 100 5.44 5.16 6.84
N SER A 101 5.03 4.09 7.51
CA SER A 101 3.72 3.99 8.16
C SER A 101 3.53 5.07 9.23
N GLY A 102 2.30 5.57 9.40
CA GLY A 102 1.98 6.53 10.46
C GLY A 102 2.68 7.91 10.36
N SER A 103 3.05 8.33 9.15
CA SER A 103 3.79 9.57 8.85
C SER A 103 2.91 10.73 8.32
N LYS A 104 1.57 10.55 8.30
CA LYS A 104 0.56 11.54 7.90
C LYS A 104 0.75 12.04 6.46
N LEU A 105 1.06 11.13 5.55
CA LEU A 105 1.38 11.48 4.15
C LEU A 105 0.27 12.20 3.40
N CYS A 106 -0.99 12.05 3.85
CA CYS A 106 -2.15 12.63 3.17
C CYS A 106 -2.79 13.82 3.92
N GLY A 107 -2.12 14.41 4.91
CA GLY A 107 -2.61 15.60 5.60
C GLY A 107 -3.85 15.40 6.48
N ILE A 108 -4.28 14.15 6.68
CA ILE A 108 -5.29 13.78 7.68
C ILE A 108 -4.65 12.92 8.76
N TRP A 109 -5.08 13.13 9.99
CA TRP A 109 -4.72 12.33 11.14
C TRP A 109 -5.95 12.10 12.04
N THR A 110 -6.00 10.94 12.70
CA THR A 110 -7.11 10.55 13.59
C THR A 110 -6.56 9.97 14.87
N ASP A 111 -6.83 10.63 15.99
CA ASP A 111 -6.78 10.03 17.32
C ASP A 111 -8.19 9.56 17.75
N PHE A 112 -9.18 10.46 17.71
CA PHE A 112 -10.59 10.25 18.05
C PHE A 112 -11.55 11.08 17.18
N TYR A 113 -11.08 12.18 16.59
CA TYR A 113 -11.77 12.96 15.56
C TYR A 113 -10.87 13.06 14.32
N GLN A 114 -11.48 13.23 13.14
CA GLN A 114 -10.72 13.46 11.91
C GLN A 114 -10.25 14.92 11.91
N TYR A 115 -8.93 15.11 11.91
CA TYR A 115 -8.29 16.42 11.87
C TYR A 115 -7.44 16.55 10.61
N GLY A 116 -7.30 17.79 10.13
CA GLY A 116 -6.59 18.11 8.91
C GLY A 116 -7.47 18.05 7.66
N THR A 117 -6.84 18.29 6.51
CA THR A 117 -7.49 18.30 5.19
C THR A 117 -6.74 17.33 4.31
N TYR A 118 -7.48 16.44 3.63
CA TYR A 118 -6.87 15.52 2.68
C TYR A 118 -6.06 16.29 1.63
N THR A 119 -4.81 15.90 1.46
CA THR A 119 -3.97 16.33 0.34
C THR A 119 -3.18 15.15 -0.19
N ALA A 120 -3.11 15.01 -1.50
CA ALA A 120 -2.39 13.93 -2.14
C ALA A 120 -0.88 14.22 -2.31
N GLU A 121 -0.38 15.39 -1.89
CA GLU A 121 0.98 15.83 -2.20
C GLU A 121 2.05 14.84 -1.72
N GLY A 122 2.02 14.47 -0.44
CA GLY A 122 3.03 13.59 0.14
C GLY A 122 3.01 12.19 -0.45
N ILE A 123 1.82 11.61 -0.63
CA ILE A 123 1.70 10.29 -1.27
C ILE A 123 2.03 10.32 -2.77
N THR A 124 1.73 11.40 -3.47
CA THR A 124 2.08 11.57 -4.89
C THR A 124 3.59 11.62 -5.07
N ALA A 125 4.32 12.30 -4.18
CA ALA A 125 5.78 12.30 -4.20
C ALA A 125 6.35 10.86 -4.08
N ILE A 126 5.82 10.06 -3.16
CA ILE A 126 6.21 8.65 -3.01
C ILE A 126 5.85 7.83 -4.24
N ALA A 127 4.64 7.99 -4.79
CA ALA A 127 4.24 7.31 -6.02
C ALA A 127 5.16 7.66 -7.20
N ASP A 128 5.54 8.93 -7.34
CA ASP A 128 6.47 9.38 -8.38
C ASP A 128 7.87 8.77 -8.19
N ALA A 129 8.32 8.56 -6.96
CA ALA A 129 9.57 7.87 -6.68
C ALA A 129 9.50 6.38 -7.07
N LEU A 130 8.41 5.71 -6.73
CA LEU A 130 8.17 4.30 -7.06
C LEU A 130 8.06 4.04 -8.57
N ARG A 131 7.70 5.04 -9.38
CA ARG A 131 7.66 4.89 -10.85
C ARG A 131 9.03 4.67 -11.48
N VAL A 132 10.11 5.06 -10.80
CA VAL A 132 11.49 4.98 -11.33
C VAL A 132 12.42 4.17 -10.44
N ASN A 133 12.07 3.92 -9.17
CA ASN A 133 12.89 3.11 -8.28
C ASN A 133 12.74 1.62 -8.63
N GLY A 134 13.85 0.99 -9.02
CA GLY A 134 13.94 -0.46 -9.28
C GLY A 134 14.71 -1.25 -8.20
N ALA A 135 14.88 -0.68 -7.01
CA ALA A 135 15.61 -1.28 -5.90
C ALA A 135 14.69 -1.82 -4.80
N LEU A 136 13.62 -1.09 -4.49
CA LEU A 136 12.68 -1.45 -3.43
C LEU A 136 11.96 -2.76 -3.77
N THR A 137 11.92 -3.64 -2.77
CA THR A 137 11.19 -4.91 -2.76
C THR A 137 10.02 -4.87 -1.78
N SER A 138 10.10 -3.98 -0.79
CA SER A 138 9.10 -3.79 0.25
C SER A 138 8.92 -2.31 0.57
N ILE A 139 7.67 -1.89 0.75
CA ILE A 139 7.31 -0.58 1.25
C ILE A 139 6.08 -0.70 2.17
N ASN A 140 6.15 -0.10 3.35
CA ASN A 140 5.01 -0.01 4.26
C ASN A 140 4.48 1.43 4.30
N LEU A 141 3.22 1.61 3.89
CA LEU A 141 2.53 2.90 3.83
C LEU A 141 1.33 2.99 4.76
N ARG A 142 1.11 2.00 5.61
CA ARG A 142 -0.10 1.90 6.45
C ARG A 142 -0.27 3.07 7.40
N GLY A 143 -1.53 3.35 7.75
CA GLY A 143 -1.83 4.38 8.76
C GLY A 143 -1.49 5.82 8.30
N ASN A 144 -1.47 6.05 7.00
CA ASN A 144 -1.25 7.37 6.39
C ASN A 144 -2.52 7.96 5.75
N GLN A 145 -3.66 7.28 5.91
CA GLN A 145 -4.97 7.68 5.35
C GLN A 145 -4.91 7.94 3.83
N LEU A 146 -4.38 6.97 3.09
CA LEU A 146 -4.27 7.06 1.63
C LEU A 146 -5.63 7.02 0.95
N GLU A 147 -6.58 6.29 1.53
CA GLU A 147 -7.93 6.08 0.98
C GLU A 147 -7.86 5.66 -0.51
N ASP A 148 -8.92 5.95 -1.27
CA ASP A 148 -9.05 5.55 -2.67
C ASP A 148 -7.97 6.13 -3.58
N MET A 149 -7.72 7.44 -3.47
CA MET A 149 -6.83 8.16 -4.39
C MET A 149 -5.36 7.85 -4.13
N GLY A 150 -4.94 7.78 -2.87
CA GLY A 150 -3.58 7.46 -2.49
C GLY A 150 -3.19 6.03 -2.88
N TRP A 151 -4.04 5.04 -2.58
CA TRP A 151 -3.77 3.66 -2.99
C TRP A 151 -3.84 3.50 -4.51
N GLY A 152 -4.80 4.14 -5.18
CA GLY A 152 -4.84 4.17 -6.65
C GLY A 152 -3.53 4.66 -7.27
N ALA A 153 -2.93 5.72 -6.72
CA ALA A 153 -1.65 6.26 -7.18
C ALA A 153 -0.47 5.29 -6.94
N ILE A 154 -0.43 4.61 -5.78
CA ILE A 154 0.62 3.63 -5.46
C ILE A 154 0.54 2.41 -6.39
N PHE A 155 -0.66 1.86 -6.60
CA PHE A 155 -0.83 0.76 -7.55
C PHE A 155 -0.44 1.16 -8.97
N ALA A 156 -0.85 2.35 -9.42
CA ALA A 156 -0.48 2.85 -10.74
C ALA A 156 1.05 3.05 -10.88
N ALA A 157 1.73 3.48 -9.83
CA ALA A 157 3.17 3.64 -9.84
C ALA A 157 3.90 2.29 -9.93
N ILE A 158 3.52 1.33 -9.10
CA ILE A 158 4.16 0.01 -9.02
C ILE A 158 3.86 -0.83 -10.27
N CYS A 159 2.60 -0.89 -10.71
CA CYS A 159 2.20 -1.61 -11.93
C CYS A 159 2.56 -0.85 -13.21
N GLY A 160 3.06 0.38 -13.11
CA GLY A 160 3.59 1.16 -14.23
C GLY A 160 5.11 1.04 -14.39
N ASN A 161 5.80 0.52 -13.38
CA ASN A 161 7.26 0.45 -13.34
C ASN A 161 7.75 -0.96 -13.70
N LYS A 162 8.32 -1.10 -14.90
CA LYS A 162 8.86 -2.37 -15.42
C LYS A 162 10.05 -2.92 -14.61
N ASP A 163 10.77 -2.03 -13.92
CA ASP A 163 11.96 -2.36 -13.13
C ASP A 163 11.62 -2.53 -11.65
N SER A 164 10.33 -2.38 -11.28
CA SER A 164 9.85 -2.62 -9.92
C SER A 164 10.20 -4.03 -9.46
N LYS A 165 10.65 -4.15 -8.21
CA LYS A 165 10.90 -5.43 -7.55
C LYS A 165 9.90 -5.71 -6.42
N ILE A 166 8.86 -4.88 -6.29
CA ILE A 166 7.80 -5.07 -5.30
C ILE A 166 6.88 -6.19 -5.78
N MET A 167 7.02 -7.35 -5.13
CA MET A 167 6.26 -8.55 -5.47
C MET A 167 5.00 -8.74 -4.63
N SER A 168 4.86 -8.01 -3.53
CA SER A 168 3.70 -8.08 -2.64
C SER A 168 3.27 -6.69 -2.18
N LEU A 169 1.97 -6.44 -2.20
CA LEU A 169 1.38 -5.22 -1.65
C LEU A 169 0.32 -5.54 -0.61
N ASP A 170 0.44 -4.89 0.54
CA ASP A 170 -0.52 -4.98 1.62
C ASP A 170 -1.20 -3.63 1.85
N ALA A 171 -2.45 -3.56 1.39
CA ALA A 171 -3.34 -2.41 1.51
C ALA A 171 -4.57 -2.76 2.35
N SER A 172 -4.44 -3.68 3.31
CA SER A 172 -5.56 -4.08 4.15
C SER A 172 -5.91 -3.05 5.22
N GLY A 173 -7.19 -2.79 5.46
CA GLY A 173 -7.62 -1.88 6.53
C GLY A 173 -7.42 -0.41 6.20
N GLU A 174 -7.39 -0.04 4.91
CA GLU A 174 -6.95 1.27 4.43
C GLU A 174 -8.10 2.14 3.90
N ASN A 175 -9.34 1.79 4.23
CA ASN A 175 -10.55 2.49 3.82
C ASN A 175 -10.70 2.61 2.29
N ILE A 176 -10.30 1.58 1.54
CA ILE A 176 -10.44 1.54 0.08
C ILE A 176 -11.87 1.14 -0.28
N GLY A 177 -12.61 2.07 -0.88
CA GLY A 177 -13.96 1.88 -1.38
C GLY A 177 -14.01 1.37 -2.81
N LEU A 178 -15.22 1.37 -3.39
CA LEU A 178 -15.45 0.95 -4.78
C LEU A 178 -14.68 1.81 -5.80
N ALA A 179 -14.46 3.10 -5.53
CA ALA A 179 -13.73 3.98 -6.45
C ALA A 179 -12.24 3.66 -6.42
N GLY A 180 -11.67 3.42 -5.24
CA GLY A 180 -10.31 2.89 -5.08
C GLY A 180 -10.15 1.53 -5.76
N GLY A 181 -11.11 0.63 -5.63
CA GLY A 181 -11.13 -0.65 -6.34
C GLY A 181 -11.05 -0.50 -7.87
N LYS A 182 -11.77 0.48 -8.44
CA LYS A 182 -11.70 0.81 -9.89
C LYS A 182 -10.34 1.39 -10.29
N LEU A 183 -9.70 2.20 -9.45
CA LEU A 183 -8.34 2.71 -9.69
C LEU A 183 -7.29 1.60 -9.65
N ILE A 184 -7.38 0.70 -8.66
CA ILE A 184 -6.51 -0.47 -8.54
C ILE A 184 -6.70 -1.39 -9.76
N ALA A 185 -7.94 -1.65 -10.17
CA ALA A 185 -8.24 -2.42 -11.37
C ALA A 185 -7.58 -1.82 -12.62
N LYS A 186 -7.67 -0.50 -12.80
CA LYS A 186 -7.02 0.20 -13.92
C LYS A 186 -5.50 0.01 -13.92
N ALA A 187 -4.88 0.03 -12.74
CA ALA A 187 -3.45 -0.22 -12.61
C ALA A 187 -3.07 -1.68 -12.93
N LEU A 188 -3.88 -2.66 -12.53
CA LEU A 188 -3.64 -4.08 -12.80
C LEU A 188 -3.84 -4.48 -14.28
N CYS A 189 -4.54 -3.66 -15.07
CA CYS A 189 -4.72 -3.88 -16.51
C CYS A 189 -3.46 -3.60 -17.35
N THR A 190 -2.41 -2.99 -16.79
CA THR A 190 -1.19 -2.73 -17.55
C THR A 190 -0.43 -4.03 -17.81
N SER A 191 0.20 -4.18 -18.99
CA SER A 191 1.11 -5.31 -19.27
C SER A 191 2.40 -5.26 -18.43
N VAL A 192 2.56 -4.24 -17.60
CA VAL A 192 3.75 -3.94 -16.79
C VAL A 192 3.46 -4.23 -15.31
N THR A 193 2.67 -5.26 -14.99
CA THR A 193 2.40 -5.66 -13.60
C THR A 193 3.64 -6.18 -12.82
N GLY A 194 4.85 -6.02 -13.37
CA GLY A 194 6.09 -5.80 -12.60
C GLY A 194 6.56 -6.89 -11.64
N GLY A 195 5.97 -8.09 -11.68
CA GLY A 195 6.29 -9.15 -10.72
C GLY A 195 5.39 -9.21 -9.48
N LEU A 196 4.27 -8.48 -9.44
CA LEU A 196 3.31 -8.58 -8.33
C LEU A 196 2.71 -10.00 -8.28
N THR A 197 2.99 -10.72 -7.20
CA THR A 197 2.55 -12.10 -6.94
C THR A 197 1.55 -12.20 -5.80
N ALA A 198 1.50 -11.21 -4.91
CA ALA A 198 0.57 -11.19 -3.79
C ALA A 198 -0.08 -9.82 -3.58
N LEU A 199 -1.39 -9.82 -3.37
CA LEU A 199 -2.19 -8.64 -3.12
C LEU A 199 -3.13 -8.86 -1.93
N ASN A 200 -2.94 -8.08 -0.87
CA ASN A 200 -3.83 -8.06 0.28
C ASN A 200 -4.69 -6.78 0.27
N LEU A 201 -5.99 -6.95 0.04
CA LEU A 201 -7.00 -5.89 0.07
C LEU A 201 -8.05 -6.14 1.15
N SER A 202 -7.74 -6.98 2.15
CA SER A 202 -8.69 -7.33 3.20
C SER A 202 -9.11 -6.13 4.06
N HIS A 203 -10.25 -6.24 4.75
CA HIS A 203 -10.74 -5.22 5.68
C HIS A 203 -10.89 -3.84 5.02
N ASN A 204 -11.43 -3.81 3.80
CA ASN A 204 -11.74 -2.59 3.05
C ASN A 204 -13.23 -2.55 2.71
N TYR A 205 -13.65 -1.57 1.91
CA TYR A 205 -15.04 -1.38 1.50
C TYR A 205 -15.20 -1.46 -0.02
N LEU A 206 -14.48 -2.37 -0.67
CA LEU A 206 -14.51 -2.52 -2.13
C LEU A 206 -15.92 -2.81 -2.66
N LYS A 207 -16.73 -3.56 -1.89
CA LYS A 207 -18.05 -4.07 -2.28
C LYS A 207 -18.00 -4.84 -3.61
N ASP A 208 -19.17 -5.23 -4.11
CA ASP A 208 -19.28 -6.00 -5.34
C ASP A 208 -18.67 -5.29 -6.55
N GLU A 209 -18.87 -3.98 -6.67
CA GLU A 209 -18.38 -3.20 -7.81
C GLU A 209 -16.84 -3.11 -7.85
N GLY A 210 -16.20 -2.79 -6.73
CA GLY A 210 -14.74 -2.69 -6.66
C GLY A 210 -14.07 -4.04 -6.90
N VAL A 211 -14.60 -5.10 -6.28
CA VAL A 211 -14.12 -6.47 -6.48
C VAL A 211 -14.33 -6.93 -7.91
N SER A 212 -15.50 -6.67 -8.50
CA SER A 212 -15.76 -7.01 -9.91
C SER A 212 -14.81 -6.31 -10.86
N ALA A 213 -14.46 -5.04 -10.60
CA ALA A 213 -13.49 -4.32 -11.41
C ALA A 213 -12.09 -4.97 -11.34
N ILE A 214 -11.63 -5.30 -10.14
CA ILE A 214 -10.33 -5.96 -9.92
C ILE A 214 -10.30 -7.35 -10.57
N CYS A 215 -11.36 -8.15 -10.39
CA CYS A 215 -11.48 -9.46 -11.00
C CYS A 215 -11.42 -9.38 -12.54
N LYS A 216 -12.15 -8.45 -13.16
CA LYS A 216 -12.10 -8.22 -14.61
C LYS A 216 -10.70 -7.80 -15.09
N ALA A 217 -10.03 -6.92 -14.34
CA ALA A 217 -8.67 -6.51 -14.67
C ALA A 217 -7.71 -7.70 -14.68
N ILE A 218 -7.74 -8.54 -13.64
CA ILE A 218 -6.92 -9.75 -13.53
C ILE A 218 -7.23 -10.73 -14.68
N GLN A 219 -8.50 -10.95 -15.03
CA GLN A 219 -8.89 -11.83 -16.15
C GLN A 219 -8.35 -11.36 -17.51
N SER A 220 -8.32 -10.03 -17.70
CA SER A 220 -7.85 -9.39 -18.93
C SER A 220 -6.32 -9.42 -19.06
N ASN A 221 -5.60 -9.41 -17.93
CA ASN A 221 -4.15 -9.45 -17.90
C ASN A 221 -3.64 -10.91 -17.96
N LYS A 222 -3.33 -11.40 -19.16
CA LYS A 222 -2.82 -12.76 -19.37
C LYS A 222 -1.40 -13.00 -18.86
N GLU A 223 -0.66 -11.93 -18.55
CA GLU A 223 0.71 -12.01 -18.02
C GLU A 223 0.74 -11.82 -16.49
N THR A 224 -0.42 -11.76 -15.84
CA THR A 224 -0.49 -11.66 -14.39
C THR A 224 0.26 -12.79 -13.71
N LYS A 225 1.09 -12.43 -12.72
CA LYS A 225 1.83 -13.38 -11.87
C LYS A 225 1.17 -13.55 -10.50
N LEU A 226 -0.04 -13.02 -10.33
CA LEU A 226 -0.73 -13.01 -9.06
C LEU A 226 -1.06 -14.44 -8.62
N ALA A 227 -0.40 -14.89 -7.55
CA ALA A 227 -0.57 -16.19 -6.93
C ALA A 227 -1.44 -16.13 -5.67
N SER A 228 -1.50 -14.97 -5.00
CA SER A 228 -2.29 -14.78 -3.79
C SER A 228 -3.12 -13.50 -3.82
N LEU A 229 -4.42 -13.62 -3.57
CA LEU A 229 -5.35 -12.50 -3.49
C LEU A 229 -6.20 -12.58 -2.22
N ASN A 230 -6.19 -11.54 -1.40
CA ASN A 230 -7.01 -11.48 -0.19
C ASN A 230 -8.09 -10.39 -0.31
N PHE A 231 -9.35 -10.81 -0.26
CA PHE A 231 -10.54 -9.99 -0.25
C PHE A 231 -11.38 -10.14 1.03
N LYS A 232 -10.82 -10.72 2.09
CA LYS A 232 -11.47 -10.87 3.38
C LYS A 232 -12.13 -9.58 3.85
N ASN A 233 -13.34 -9.65 4.40
CA ASN A 233 -14.07 -8.50 4.94
C ASN A 233 -14.14 -7.30 3.96
N ASN A 234 -14.69 -7.49 2.76
CA ASN A 234 -14.91 -6.41 1.78
C ASN A 234 -16.39 -6.14 1.48
N GLY A 235 -17.30 -6.84 2.16
CA GLY A 235 -18.73 -6.75 1.90
C GLY A 235 -19.11 -7.29 0.51
N ILE A 236 -18.47 -8.38 0.10
CA ILE A 236 -18.80 -9.10 -1.14
C ILE A 236 -20.11 -9.87 -0.93
N SER A 237 -21.11 -9.61 -1.76
CA SER A 237 -22.36 -10.34 -1.84
C SER A 237 -22.29 -11.45 -2.90
N PRO A 238 -23.38 -12.21 -3.15
CA PRO A 238 -23.43 -13.15 -4.28
C PRO A 238 -23.02 -12.53 -5.63
N VAL A 239 -23.29 -11.24 -5.84
CA VAL A 239 -22.93 -10.54 -7.09
C VAL A 239 -21.42 -10.45 -7.26
N GLY A 240 -20.68 -9.99 -6.24
CA GLY A 240 -19.22 -9.95 -6.28
C GLY A 240 -18.60 -11.35 -6.26
N ALA A 241 -19.23 -12.31 -5.58
CA ALA A 241 -18.79 -13.70 -5.57
C ALA A 241 -18.81 -14.31 -6.98
N ASN A 242 -19.82 -14.03 -7.80
CA ASN A 242 -19.86 -14.43 -9.20
C ASN A 242 -18.68 -13.86 -10.01
N ALA A 243 -18.28 -12.60 -9.76
CA ALA A 243 -17.12 -12.01 -10.43
C ALA A 243 -15.81 -12.67 -10.00
N VAL A 244 -15.67 -13.00 -8.71
CA VAL A 244 -14.53 -13.77 -8.19
C VAL A 244 -14.49 -15.15 -8.82
N ALA A 245 -15.62 -15.86 -8.87
CA ALA A 245 -15.73 -17.19 -9.48
C ALA A 245 -15.30 -17.17 -10.95
N ALA A 246 -15.78 -16.20 -11.73
CA ALA A 246 -15.39 -16.04 -13.12
C ALA A 246 -13.87 -15.81 -13.27
N MET A 247 -13.24 -15.05 -12.36
CA MET A 247 -11.80 -14.79 -12.39
C MET A 247 -11.01 -16.04 -12.02
N VAL A 248 -11.41 -16.71 -10.94
CA VAL A 248 -10.80 -17.96 -10.47
C VAL A 248 -10.85 -19.02 -11.58
N ALA A 249 -11.95 -19.15 -12.31
CA ALA A 249 -12.10 -20.16 -13.36
C ALA A 249 -11.07 -20.04 -14.50
N VAL A 250 -10.44 -18.88 -14.69
CA VAL A 250 -9.52 -18.62 -15.83
C VAL A 250 -8.11 -18.21 -15.41
N THR A 251 -7.88 -17.85 -14.15
CA THR A 251 -6.57 -17.42 -13.66
C THR A 251 -5.78 -18.62 -13.12
N GLY A 252 -5.07 -19.33 -14.02
CA GLY A 252 -4.29 -20.52 -13.66
C GLY A 252 -3.04 -20.26 -12.79
N GLY A 253 -2.64 -19.01 -12.60
CA GLY A 253 -1.53 -18.64 -11.70
C GLY A 253 -1.97 -18.44 -10.24
N LEU A 254 -3.26 -18.28 -9.97
CA LEU A 254 -3.77 -17.99 -8.63
C LEU A 254 -3.85 -19.28 -7.80
N THR A 255 -3.04 -19.36 -6.74
CA THR A 255 -2.96 -20.54 -5.85
C THR A 255 -3.62 -20.31 -4.50
N ARG A 256 -3.85 -19.05 -4.11
CA ARG A 256 -4.52 -18.67 -2.86
C ARG A 256 -5.55 -17.56 -3.06
N ILE A 257 -6.73 -17.77 -2.50
CA ILE A 257 -7.74 -16.72 -2.34
C ILE A 257 -8.35 -16.75 -0.94
N ASP A 258 -8.59 -15.58 -0.35
CA ASP A 258 -9.28 -15.44 0.94
C ASP A 258 -10.51 -14.54 0.75
N LEU A 259 -11.69 -15.10 0.98
CA LEU A 259 -13.01 -14.48 0.89
C LEU A 259 -13.71 -14.47 2.25
N SER A 260 -13.03 -14.83 3.34
CA SER A 260 -13.62 -14.91 4.68
C SER A 260 -14.23 -13.57 5.13
N GLY A 261 -15.27 -13.64 5.96
CA GLY A 261 -15.95 -12.43 6.47
C GLY A 261 -16.70 -11.61 5.39
N ASN A 262 -16.98 -12.21 4.23
CA ASN A 262 -17.88 -11.65 3.24
C ASN A 262 -19.29 -12.25 3.33
N GLN A 263 -20.21 -11.71 2.56
CA GLN A 263 -21.65 -11.93 2.61
C GLN A 263 -22.08 -12.84 1.46
N LEU A 264 -21.29 -13.90 1.21
CA LEU A 264 -21.37 -14.72 -0.01
C LEU A 264 -22.72 -15.42 -0.19
N CYS A 265 -23.46 -15.63 0.91
CA CYS A 265 -24.80 -16.22 0.90
C CYS A 265 -25.93 -15.17 0.97
N GLY A 266 -25.63 -13.89 0.77
CA GLY A 266 -26.62 -12.79 0.81
C GLY A 266 -27.08 -12.38 2.21
N ILE A 267 -26.55 -13.02 3.27
CA ILE A 267 -26.84 -12.71 4.67
C ILE A 267 -25.64 -12.06 5.34
N TRP A 268 -25.89 -11.13 6.25
CA TRP A 268 -24.87 -10.45 7.06
C TRP A 268 -25.42 -10.06 8.43
N THR A 269 -24.54 -9.79 9.38
CA THR A 269 -24.92 -9.40 10.74
C THR A 269 -24.63 -7.91 10.93
N ASP A 270 -25.62 -7.15 11.38
CA ASP A 270 -25.45 -5.72 11.68
C ASP A 270 -24.68 -5.50 13.00
N GLY A 271 -24.35 -4.23 13.29
CA GLY A 271 -23.63 -3.86 14.51
C GLY A 271 -24.38 -4.17 15.82
N HIS A 272 -25.66 -4.54 15.74
CA HIS A 272 -26.48 -4.94 16.88
C HIS A 272 -26.62 -6.46 17.01
N GLY A 273 -25.99 -7.24 16.11
CA GLY A 273 -26.08 -8.69 16.11
C GLY A 273 -27.30 -9.24 15.36
N ASN A 274 -28.11 -8.41 14.70
CA ASN A 274 -29.26 -8.90 13.95
C ASN A 274 -28.83 -9.37 12.56
N GLN A 275 -29.41 -10.49 12.12
CA GLN A 275 -29.21 -10.98 10.77
C GLN A 275 -30.04 -10.16 9.77
N GLN A 276 -29.39 -9.70 8.72
CA GLN A 276 -29.93 -8.91 7.63
C GLN A 276 -29.73 -9.64 6.30
N GLY A 277 -30.50 -9.23 5.28
CA GLY A 277 -30.42 -9.79 3.93
C GLY A 277 -31.28 -11.05 3.73
N ALA A 278 -31.18 -11.62 2.54
CA ALA A 278 -31.92 -12.82 2.14
C ALA A 278 -30.93 -13.92 1.76
N TYR A 279 -31.13 -15.11 2.31
CA TYR A 279 -30.27 -16.25 2.01
C TYR A 279 -30.39 -16.67 0.54
N THR A 280 -29.24 -16.85 -0.09
CA THR A 280 -29.09 -17.51 -1.38
C THR A 280 -27.80 -18.33 -1.40
N ALA A 281 -27.81 -19.47 -2.09
CA ALA A 281 -26.61 -20.28 -2.29
C ALA A 281 -25.80 -19.84 -3.52
N GLU A 282 -26.24 -18.82 -4.26
CA GLU A 282 -25.66 -18.45 -5.56
C GLU A 282 -24.15 -18.16 -5.48
N GLY A 283 -23.73 -17.28 -4.57
CA GLY A 283 -22.33 -16.87 -4.46
C GLY A 283 -21.40 -18.04 -4.10
N ILE A 284 -21.78 -18.85 -3.11
CA ILE A 284 -20.99 -20.03 -2.71
C ILE A 284 -20.98 -21.12 -3.78
N THR A 285 -22.09 -21.28 -4.51
CA THR A 285 -22.19 -22.26 -5.62
C THR A 285 -21.29 -21.85 -6.77
N ALA A 286 -21.29 -20.57 -7.16
CA ALA A 286 -20.43 -20.06 -8.22
C ALA A 286 -18.94 -20.25 -7.90
N ILE A 287 -18.53 -19.95 -6.65
CA ILE A 287 -17.15 -20.20 -6.20
C ILE A 287 -16.84 -21.71 -6.25
N ALA A 288 -17.72 -22.57 -5.73
CA ALA A 288 -17.53 -24.01 -5.77
C ALA A 288 -17.39 -24.54 -7.21
N ASP A 289 -18.20 -24.05 -8.14
CA ASP A 289 -18.14 -24.42 -9.56
C ASP A 289 -16.80 -23.99 -10.19
N ALA A 290 -16.35 -22.76 -9.89
CA ALA A 290 -15.06 -22.26 -10.36
C ALA A 290 -13.87 -23.08 -9.83
N LEU A 291 -13.96 -23.58 -8.60
CA LEU A 291 -12.94 -24.45 -8.02
C LEU A 291 -12.84 -25.81 -8.73
N ARG A 292 -13.94 -26.33 -9.29
CA ARG A 292 -13.90 -27.60 -10.04
C ARG A 292 -13.09 -27.50 -11.34
N VAL A 293 -12.98 -26.29 -11.89
CA VAL A 293 -12.26 -26.03 -13.14
C VAL A 293 -10.88 -25.39 -12.91
N ASN A 294 -10.63 -24.80 -11.75
CA ASN A 294 -9.32 -24.28 -11.38
C ASN A 294 -8.45 -25.37 -10.73
N GLY A 295 -7.45 -25.86 -11.47
CA GLY A 295 -6.49 -26.86 -10.97
C GLY A 295 -5.29 -26.30 -10.20
N ALA A 296 -5.18 -24.98 -10.03
CA ALA A 296 -4.03 -24.31 -9.43
C ALA A 296 -4.26 -23.85 -7.98
N LEU A 297 -5.52 -23.60 -7.58
CA LEU A 297 -5.85 -23.19 -6.22
C LEU A 297 -5.55 -24.31 -5.21
N THR A 298 -4.63 -24.04 -4.29
CA THR A 298 -4.26 -24.95 -3.21
C THR A 298 -4.80 -24.50 -1.85
N LYS A 299 -5.24 -23.24 -1.74
CA LYS A 299 -5.76 -22.68 -0.50
C LYS A 299 -6.92 -21.72 -0.75
N ILE A 300 -8.06 -21.98 -0.10
CA ILE A 300 -9.21 -21.08 -0.02
C ILE A 300 -9.63 -20.90 1.43
N GLU A 301 -9.84 -19.66 1.84
CA GLU A 301 -10.32 -19.25 3.18
C GLU A 301 -11.57 -18.38 3.06
#